data_AF-A0A0D2JFJ7-F1
#
_entry.id   AF-A0A0D2JFJ7-F1
#
_cell.length_a   1.000
_cell.length_b   1.000
_cell.length_c   1.000
_cell.angle_alpha   90.00
_cell.angle_beta   90.00
_cell.angle_gamma   90.00
#
_symmetry.space_group_name_H-M   'P 1'
#
loop_
_entity.id
_entity.type
_entity.pdbx_description
1 polymer ?
#
loop_
_entity_poly.entity_id
_entity_poly.type
_entity_poly.pdbx_seq_one_letter_code
_entity_poly.pdbx_strand_id
1 'polypeptide(L)'
;MQRRGGITRQGRSLMRHFSVQSGWVAMRSKRLTPSLRKWAKRLIVKRGWKVAAVALARRLLVFAYKFLRTGEVYNPAYPAVV
;
A
#
# COMPACT_ATOMS: atom_id res chain seq x y z
N MET A 1 2.70 -25.00 3.63
CA MET A 1 2.99 -23.75 2.89
C MET A 1 1.73 -23.29 2.16
N GLN A 2 1.03 -22.24 2.61
CA GLN A 2 -0.14 -21.73 1.88
C GLN A 2 0.32 -21.04 0.58
N ARG A 3 0.03 -21.68 -0.57
CA ARG A 3 0.20 -21.05 -1.88
C ARG A 3 -0.76 -19.87 -1.96
N ARG A 4 -0.23 -18.65 -1.81
CA ARG A 4 -0.97 -17.45 -2.17
C ARG A 4 -1.17 -17.51 -3.68
N GLY A 5 -2.43 -17.59 -4.12
CA GLY A 5 -2.77 -17.57 -5.54
C GLY A 5 -2.15 -16.35 -6.24
N GLY A 6 -1.94 -16.46 -7.55
CA GLY A 6 -1.37 -15.38 -8.35
C GLY A 6 -2.16 -14.08 -8.19
N ILE A 7 -1.47 -12.94 -8.27
CA ILE A 7 -2.15 -11.64 -8.31
C ILE A 7 -2.99 -11.61 -9.60
N THR A 8 -4.31 -11.58 -9.47
CA THR A 8 -5.22 -11.47 -10.62
C THR A 8 -4.85 -10.25 -11.45
N ARG A 9 -4.74 -10.43 -12.77
CA ARG A 9 -4.50 -9.37 -13.75
C ARG A 9 -5.80 -8.81 -14.33
N GLN A 10 -6.95 -9.14 -13.76
CA GLN A 10 -8.22 -8.58 -14.22
C GLN A 10 -8.29 -7.05 -13.95
N GLY A 11 -9.11 -6.35 -14.75
CA GLY A 11 -9.26 -4.89 -14.70
C GLY A 11 -8.28 -4.12 -15.61
N ARG A 12 -8.38 -2.78 -15.62
CA ARG A 12 -7.58 -1.90 -16.50
C ARG A 12 -6.10 -1.91 -16.11
N SER A 13 -5.22 -2.09 -17.08
CA SER A 13 -3.75 -2.03 -16.90
C SER A 13 -3.29 -0.70 -16.27
N LEU A 14 -3.91 0.39 -16.71
CA LEU A 14 -3.63 1.74 -16.23
C LEU A 14 -3.88 1.90 -14.73
N MET A 15 -4.94 1.29 -14.18
CA MET A 15 -5.22 1.32 -12.74
C MET A 15 -4.12 0.66 -11.92
N ARG A 16 -3.56 -0.45 -12.43
CA ARG A 16 -2.42 -1.13 -11.79
C ARG A 16 -1.17 -0.25 -11.81
N HIS A 17 -0.94 0.46 -12.92
CA HIS A 17 0.18 1.40 -13.02
C HIS A 17 0.03 2.56 -12.02
N PHE A 18 -1.12 3.24 -12.00
CA PHE A 18 -1.39 4.33 -11.06
C PHE A 18 -1.26 3.90 -9.60
N SER A 19 -1.69 2.67 -9.28
CA SER A 19 -1.53 2.12 -7.94
C SER A 19 -0.05 2.04 -7.56
N VAL A 20 0.81 1.52 -8.43
CA VAL A 20 2.25 1.46 -8.13
C VAL A 20 2.86 2.86 -8.05
N GLN A 21 2.46 3.78 -8.93
CA GLN A 21 2.93 5.17 -8.90
C GLN A 21 2.54 5.88 -7.60
N SER A 22 1.32 5.67 -7.10
CA SER A 22 0.90 6.25 -5.82
C SER A 22 1.75 5.73 -4.66
N GLY A 23 2.16 4.46 -4.70
CA GLY A 23 3.14 3.90 -3.77
C GLY A 23 4.50 4.62 -3.82
N TRP A 24 5.05 4.85 -5.01
CA TRP A 24 6.31 5.59 -5.18
C TRP A 24 6.21 7.03 -4.66
N VAL A 25 5.14 7.74 -5.01
CA VAL A 25 4.89 9.11 -4.55
C VAL A 25 4.72 9.14 -3.03
N ALA A 26 3.97 8.20 -2.45
CA ALA A 26 3.75 8.11 -1.01
C ALA A 26 5.06 7.89 -0.24
N MET A 27 5.99 7.08 -0.77
CA MET A 27 7.31 6.87 -0.15
C MET A 27 8.17 8.14 -0.14
N ARG A 28 8.08 8.95 -1.19
CA ARG A 28 8.84 10.21 -1.32
C ARG A 28 8.16 11.37 -0.58
N SER A 29 6.86 11.28 -0.34
CA SER A 29 6.09 12.33 0.33
C SER A 29 6.40 12.43 1.82
N LYS A 30 6.40 13.67 2.33
CA LYS A 30 6.44 13.97 3.78
C LYS A 30 5.08 13.81 4.46
N ARG A 31 4.00 13.67 3.68
CA ARG A 31 2.61 13.55 4.19
C ARG A 31 2.22 12.12 4.60
N LEU A 32 3.10 11.14 4.36
CA LEU A 32 2.83 9.76 4.76
C LEU A 32 2.88 9.65 6.29
N THR A 33 1.81 9.10 6.87
CA THR A 33 1.68 8.89 8.30
C THR A 33 2.90 8.17 8.90
N PRO A 34 3.41 8.57 10.08
CA PRO A 34 4.63 8.02 10.66
C PRO A 34 4.64 6.48 10.79
N SER A 35 3.49 5.88 11.15
CA SER A 35 3.32 4.43 11.27
C SER A 35 3.56 3.69 9.95
N LEU A 36 2.92 4.17 8.87
CA LEU A 36 3.09 3.67 7.50
C LEU A 36 4.50 3.88 6.99
N ARG A 37 5.10 5.05 7.26
CA ARG A 37 6.48 5.35 6.89
C ARG A 37 7.47 4.41 7.58
N LYS A 38 7.31 4.15 8.88
CA LYS A 38 8.15 3.20 9.63
C LYS A 38 8.01 1.78 9.08
N TRP A 39 6.78 1.36 8.78
CA TRP A 39 6.53 0.06 8.15
C TRP A 39 7.18 -0.06 6.77
N ALA A 40 7.01 0.96 5.91
CA ALA A 40 7.61 0.99 4.57
C ALA A 40 9.14 0.96 4.64
N LYS A 41 9.76 1.74 5.53
CA LYS A 41 11.22 1.71 5.75
C LYS A 41 11.73 0.32 6.12
N ARG A 42 11.06 -0.38 7.04
CA ARG A 42 11.41 -1.77 7.38
C ARG A 42 11.32 -2.70 6.17
N LEU A 43 10.33 -2.50 5.31
CA LEU A 43 10.14 -3.31 4.12
C LEU A 43 11.20 -3.02 3.04
N ILE A 44 11.61 -1.75 2.87
CA ILE A 44 12.71 -1.36 1.98
C ILE A 44 13.99 -2.08 2.39
N VAL A 45 14.31 -2.10 3.69
CA VAL A 45 15.52 -2.79 4.20
C VAL A 45 15.45 -4.30 3.92
N LYS A 46 14.28 -4.93 4.05
CA LYS A 46 14.13 -6.38 3.88
C LYS A 46 14.04 -6.87 2.43
N ARG A 47 13.44 -6.09 1.52
CA ARG A 47 13.10 -6.54 0.16
C ARG A 47 13.44 -5.56 -0.96
N GLY A 48 14.00 -4.40 -0.61
CA GLY A 48 14.33 -3.33 -1.55
C GLY A 48 13.17 -2.42 -1.92
N TRP A 49 13.50 -1.35 -2.62
CA TRP A 49 12.60 -0.24 -2.94
C TRP A 49 11.42 -0.64 -3.82
N LYS A 50 11.66 -1.42 -4.89
CA LYS A 50 10.61 -1.82 -5.85
C LYS A 50 9.50 -2.62 -5.19
N VAL A 51 9.87 -3.60 -4.36
CA VAL A 51 8.90 -4.44 -3.64
C VAL A 51 8.16 -3.62 -2.58
N ALA A 52 8.87 -2.72 -1.89
CA ALA A 52 8.26 -1.85 -0.89
C ALA A 52 7.21 -0.90 -1.50
N ALA A 53 7.47 -0.34 -2.68
CA ALA A 53 6.52 0.53 -3.39
C ALA A 53 5.22 -0.20 -3.73
N VAL A 54 5.31 -1.41 -4.30
CA VAL A 54 4.15 -2.22 -4.66
C VAL A 54 3.35 -2.65 -3.42
N ALA A 55 4.05 -3.03 -2.35
CA ALA A 55 3.41 -3.41 -1.10
C ALA A 55 2.71 -2.23 -0.42
N LEU A 56 3.32 -1.03 -0.44
CA LEU A 56 2.71 0.18 0.08
C LEU A 56 1.46 0.55 -0.72
N ALA A 57 1.54 0.53 -2.05
CA ALA A 57 0.41 0.75 -2.95
C ALA A 57 -0.77 -0.18 -2.61
N ARG A 58 -0.50 -1.48 -2.49
CA ARG A 58 -1.53 -2.47 -2.13
C ARG A 58 -2.18 -2.14 -0.80
N ARG A 59 -1.40 -1.74 0.22
CA ARG A 59 -1.95 -1.39 1.52
C ARG A 59 -2.83 -0.13 1.46
N LEU A 60 -2.40 0.89 0.71
CA LEU A 60 -3.21 2.11 0.51
C LEU A 60 -4.56 1.79 -0.15
N LEU A 61 -4.57 0.91 -1.15
CA LEU A 61 -5.81 0.46 -1.79
C LEU A 61 -6.73 -0.30 -0.83
N VAL A 62 -6.17 -1.14 0.04
CA VAL A 62 -6.97 -1.85 1.06
C VAL A 62 -7.63 -0.86 2.01
N PHE A 63 -6.92 0.20 2.42
CA PHE A 63 -7.50 1.25 3.25
C PHE A 63 -8.57 2.05 2.49
N ALA A 64 -8.31 2.46 1.25
CA ALA A 64 -9.29 3.15 0.43
C ALA A 64 -10.58 2.34 0.26
N TYR A 65 -10.45 1.03 -0.03
CA TYR A 65 -11.61 0.14 -0.14
C TYR A 65 -12.36 0.02 1.19
N LYS A 66 -11.65 -0.10 2.32
CA LYS A 66 -12.28 -0.13 3.65
C LYS A 66 -13.08 1.13 3.91
N PHE A 67 -12.49 2.32 3.70
CA PHE A 67 -13.18 3.59 3.93
C PHE A 67 -14.37 3.79 3.00
N LEU A 68 -14.26 3.40 1.73
CA LEU A 68 -15.38 3.45 0.80
C LEU A 68 -16.53 2.52 1.23
N ARG A 69 -16.21 1.39 1.86
CA ARG A 69 -17.21 0.41 2.31
C ARG A 69 -17.84 0.76 3.64
N THR A 70 -17.06 1.28 4.59
CA THR A 70 -17.52 1.58 5.96
C THR A 70 -17.99 3.02 6.13
N GLY A 71 -17.59 3.94 5.25
CA GLY A 71 -17.80 5.38 5.41
C GLY A 71 -16.92 6.01 6.49
N GLU A 72 -15.97 5.26 7.06
CA GLU A 72 -15.09 5.77 8.12
C GLU A 72 -14.05 6.77 7.58
N VAL A 73 -13.75 7.78 8.39
CA VAL A 73 -12.71 8.77 8.09
C VAL A 73 -11.33 8.19 8.39
N TYR A 74 -10.35 8.52 7.56
CA TYR A 74 -8.96 8.11 7.75
C TYR A 74 -8.42 8.61 9.11
N ASN A 75 -8.04 7.67 9.98
CA ASN A 75 -7.35 7.94 11.23
C ASN A 75 -5.85 7.65 11.07
N PRO A 76 -4.95 8.63 11.28
CA PRO A 76 -3.50 8.40 11.27
C PRO A 76 -3.01 7.32 12.27
N ALA A 77 -3.80 6.99 13.29
CA ALA A 77 -3.51 5.93 14.24
C ALA A 77 -3.82 4.52 13.69
N TYR A 78 -4.42 4.36 12.51
CA TYR A 78 -4.73 3.05 11.95
C TYR A 78 -3.45 2.19 11.91
N PRO A 79 -3.46 1.05 12.62
CA PRO A 79 -2.24 0.32 12.84
C PRO A 79 -1.82 -0.31 11.52
N ALA A 80 -0.50 -0.30 11.30
CA ALA A 80 0.14 -0.88 10.13
C ALA A 80 0.11 -2.43 10.16
N VAL A 81 -0.91 -3.04 10.75
CA VAL A 81 -1.13 -4.49 10.83
C VAL A 81 -2.36 -4.84 10.00
N VAL A 82 -2.04 -5.28 8.78
CA VAL A 82 -2.82 -6.18 7.93
C VAL A 82 -1.81 -7.13 7.34
#